data_AF-A0A2N3T9Y7-F1
#
_entry.id   AF-A0A2N3T9Y7-F1
#
_cell.length_a   1.000
_cell.length_b   1.000
_cell.length_c   1.000
_cell.angle_alpha   90.00
_cell.angle_beta   90.00
_cell.angle_gamma   90.00
#
_symmetry.space_group_name_H-M   'P 1'
#
loop_
_entity.id
_entity.type
_entity.pdbx_description
1 polymer ?
#
loop_
_entity_poly.entity_id
_entity_poly.type
_entity_poly.pdbx_seq_one_letter_code
_entity_poly.pdbx_strand_id
1 'polypeptide(L)'
;MSVKITTVTKQLPQYMRETKEILPFVSEWLSTQNDRFRRKVIKIFENAAVDKRYGIMSIEEVFSATSFEEKNDIYIREVKKLGTSVLKKALEKADWHPKSLDYIITVSCTGIMIPSIDAFIINDLNLKQDIVRLPVTEMGCAAGVSGIIYARNFLQANPGKRAAVIAIESPTATFQLDDYSMTNMVSAAIFGDGAACTLLSSEEDATGPKIIGDEMYHFYDATAMMGFKLTNGGLQMILDPKVPETIAAHFPNVIHPFLAKYNKTIEEVDHLIFHPGGKKIVQTIEELFGHLGKNIEDTKAVLMEYGNMSSATVLYVLERFLAQDPAPGETGLMLSFGPGFSAQRILLEW
;
A
#
# COMPACT_ATOMS: atom_id res chain seq x y z
N MET A 1 -15.20 -23.48 -4.33
CA MET A 1 -15.51 -22.60 -3.19
C MET A 1 -15.07 -21.20 -3.54
N SER A 2 -15.90 -20.20 -3.25
CA SER A 2 -15.62 -18.79 -3.53
C SER A 2 -14.81 -18.18 -2.40
N VAL A 3 -13.77 -17.41 -2.69
CA VAL A 3 -13.11 -16.54 -1.70
C VAL A 3 -13.64 -15.13 -1.90
N LYS A 4 -14.13 -14.50 -0.84
CA LYS A 4 -14.69 -13.14 -0.88
C LYS A 4 -13.92 -12.21 0.04
N ILE A 5 -13.85 -10.94 -0.36
CA ILE A 5 -13.36 -9.85 0.49
C ILE A 5 -14.55 -9.32 1.29
N THR A 6 -14.61 -9.64 2.58
CA THR A 6 -15.73 -9.27 3.45
C THR A 6 -15.68 -7.80 3.85
N THR A 7 -14.48 -7.29 4.16
CA THR A 7 -14.31 -5.87 4.45
C THR A 7 -12.88 -5.41 4.25
N VAL A 8 -12.73 -4.12 4.01
CA VAL A 8 -11.46 -3.41 4.17
C VAL A 8 -11.67 -2.29 5.18
N THR A 9 -10.69 -2.14 6.07
CA THR A 9 -10.69 -1.16 7.13
C THR A 9 -9.35 -0.46 7.19
N LYS A 10 -9.38 0.88 7.18
CA LYS A 10 -8.19 1.72 7.39
C LYS A 10 -8.05 2.17 8.83
N GLN A 11 -6.80 2.38 9.24
CA GLN A 11 -6.41 3.01 10.49
C GLN A 11 -5.37 4.09 10.21
N LEU A 12 -5.67 5.31 10.66
CA LEU A 12 -4.78 6.45 10.49
C LEU A 12 -3.80 6.52 11.68
N PRO A 13 -2.53 6.87 11.42
CA PRO A 13 -1.58 7.30 12.44
C PRO A 13 -2.04 8.56 13.18
N GLN A 14 -1.40 8.85 14.31
CA GLN A 14 -1.78 9.95 15.20
C GLN A 14 -1.52 11.34 14.58
N TYR A 15 -0.40 11.52 13.89
CA TYR A 15 -0.01 12.83 13.37
C TYR A 15 -0.55 13.03 11.96
N MET A 16 -0.97 14.26 11.67
CA MET A 16 -1.44 14.70 10.37
C MET A 16 -0.90 16.10 10.09
N ARG A 17 -0.44 16.33 8.87
CA ARG A 17 -0.04 17.66 8.38
C ARG A 17 -0.51 17.85 6.96
N GLU A 18 -0.98 19.06 6.66
CA GLU A 18 -1.13 19.49 5.27
C GLU A 18 0.24 19.80 4.66
N THR A 19 0.41 19.59 3.36
CA THR A 19 1.67 19.86 2.65
C THR A 19 2.16 21.29 2.88
N LYS A 20 1.26 22.28 2.92
CA LYS A 20 1.58 23.68 3.22
C LYS A 20 2.25 23.88 4.59
N GLU A 21 1.93 23.04 5.57
CA GLU A 21 2.50 23.07 6.93
C GLU A 21 3.84 22.35 7.00
N ILE A 22 4.15 21.49 6.03
CA ILE A 22 5.41 20.75 5.91
C ILE A 22 6.49 21.62 5.23
N LEU A 23 6.11 22.51 4.31
CA LEU A 23 7.04 23.34 3.53
C LEU A 23 8.02 24.19 4.38
N PRO A 24 7.63 24.78 5.54
CA PRO A 24 8.57 25.50 6.39
C PRO A 24 9.71 24.60 6.92
N PHE A 25 9.38 23.39 7.37
CA PHE A 25 10.37 22.42 7.86
C PHE A 25 11.31 21.97 6.75
N VAL A 26 10.79 21.73 5.55
CA VAL A 26 11.62 21.42 4.37
C VAL A 26 12.56 22.60 4.03
N SER A 27 12.07 23.84 4.14
CA SER A 27 12.85 25.04 3.87
C SER A 27 13.98 25.26 4.87
N GLU A 28 13.76 24.89 6.13
CA GLU A 28 14.73 24.91 7.23
C GLU A 28 15.76 23.79 7.11
N TRP A 29 15.30 22.55 6.86
CA TRP A 29 16.17 21.39 6.60
C TRP A 29 17.16 21.65 5.45
N LEU A 30 16.70 22.35 4.40
CA LEU A 30 17.52 22.69 3.24
C LEU A 30 18.23 24.06 3.36
N SER A 31 18.28 24.67 4.54
CA SER A 31 18.83 26.03 4.73
C SER A 31 20.29 26.17 4.32
N THR A 32 21.08 25.09 4.39
CA THR A 32 22.49 25.04 3.98
C THR A 32 22.68 24.80 2.48
N GLN A 33 21.61 24.43 1.76
CA GLN A 33 21.65 24.15 0.32
C GLN A 33 21.46 25.43 -0.50
N ASN A 34 21.90 25.41 -1.76
CA ASN A 34 21.75 26.59 -2.63
C ASN A 34 20.27 26.89 -2.97
N ASP A 35 19.96 28.17 -3.20
CA ASP A 35 18.58 28.63 -3.42
C ASP A 35 17.89 28.04 -4.65
N ARG A 36 18.66 27.65 -5.68
CA ARG A 36 18.09 26.98 -6.86
C ARG A 36 17.58 25.59 -6.48
N PHE A 37 18.35 24.84 -5.71
CA PHE A 37 17.98 23.51 -5.22
C PHE A 37 16.78 23.60 -4.27
N ARG A 38 16.82 24.50 -3.28
CA ARG A 38 15.71 24.73 -2.33
C ARG A 38 14.39 24.98 -3.04
N ARG A 39 14.35 25.96 -3.97
CA ARG A 39 13.15 26.26 -4.76
C ARG A 39 12.67 25.07 -5.60
N LYS A 40 13.59 24.24 -6.11
CA LYS A 40 13.23 23.03 -6.85
C LYS A 40 12.55 22.00 -5.95
N VAL A 41 13.06 21.77 -4.74
CA VAL A 41 12.46 20.82 -3.80
C VAL A 41 11.09 21.30 -3.33
N ILE A 42 10.94 22.59 -2.99
CA ILE A 42 9.62 23.16 -2.63
C ILE A 42 8.60 22.94 -3.74
N LYS A 43 8.98 23.20 -5.00
CA LYS A 43 8.12 22.91 -6.15
C LYS A 43 7.75 21.44 -6.29
N ILE A 44 8.59 20.51 -5.87
CA ILE A 44 8.26 19.07 -5.91
C ILE A 44 7.16 18.75 -4.91
N PHE A 45 7.24 19.28 -3.69
CA PHE A 45 6.19 19.14 -2.69
C PHE A 45 4.87 19.76 -3.16
N GLU A 46 4.91 21.00 -3.68
CA GLU A 46 3.73 21.70 -4.22
C GLU A 46 3.07 20.95 -5.40
N ASN A 47 3.87 20.23 -6.20
CA ASN A 47 3.38 19.52 -7.39
C ASN A 47 3.21 18.01 -7.18
N ALA A 48 3.33 17.51 -5.95
CA ALA A 48 3.25 16.08 -5.65
C ALA A 48 1.85 15.48 -5.84
N ALA A 49 0.82 16.34 -5.93
CA ALA A 49 -0.60 15.96 -5.86
C ALA A 49 -0.96 15.26 -4.54
N VAL A 50 -0.35 15.72 -3.45
CA VAL A 50 -0.58 15.27 -2.08
C VAL A 50 -0.88 16.48 -1.21
N ASP A 51 -2.10 16.56 -0.68
CA ASP A 51 -2.56 17.72 0.10
C ASP A 51 -2.24 17.55 1.58
N LYS A 52 -2.32 16.33 2.09
CA LYS A 52 -2.01 16.02 3.49
C LYS A 52 -1.44 14.61 3.62
N ARG A 53 -0.68 14.40 4.69
CA ARG A 53 -0.05 13.13 5.03
C ARG A 53 -0.17 12.86 6.51
N TYR A 54 -0.11 11.57 6.83
CA TYR A 54 -0.15 11.08 8.19
C TYR A 54 1.21 10.49 8.56
N GLY A 55 1.53 10.47 9.85
CA GLY A 55 2.82 10.00 10.37
C GLY A 55 2.66 9.30 11.71
N ILE A 56 3.47 8.26 11.95
CA ILE A 56 3.63 7.66 13.28
C ILE A 56 4.46 8.53 14.23
N MET A 57 5.17 9.51 13.67
CA MET A 57 6.04 10.45 14.36
C MET A 57 5.60 11.89 14.07
N SER A 58 5.89 12.79 15.01
CA SER A 58 5.67 14.22 14.79
C SER A 58 6.61 14.73 13.70
N ILE A 59 6.28 15.87 13.09
CA ILE A 59 7.16 16.44 12.06
C ILE A 59 8.53 16.82 12.62
N GLU A 60 8.58 17.27 13.88
CA GLU A 60 9.81 17.56 14.59
C GLU A 60 10.67 16.29 14.75
N GLU A 61 10.07 15.15 15.08
CA GLU A 61 10.75 13.84 15.12
C GLU A 61 11.27 13.42 13.73
N VAL A 62 10.50 13.62 12.65
CA VAL A 62 10.94 13.32 11.27
C VAL A 62 12.27 14.03 10.94
N PHE A 63 12.43 15.27 11.41
CA PHE A 63 13.60 16.10 11.12
C PHE A 63 14.71 16.04 12.20
N SER A 64 14.50 15.31 13.30
CA SER A 64 15.47 15.23 14.42
C SER A 64 15.92 13.82 14.80
N ALA A 65 15.14 12.78 14.52
CA ALA A 65 15.58 11.39 14.67
C ALA A 65 16.58 11.09 13.54
N THR A 66 17.87 10.94 13.86
CA THR A 66 18.93 10.91 12.84
C THR A 66 19.45 9.50 12.57
N SER A 67 19.48 8.62 13.58
CA SER A 67 19.97 7.26 13.39
C SER A 67 18.89 6.31 12.84
N PHE A 68 19.34 5.22 12.20
CA PHE A 68 18.42 4.17 11.78
C PHE A 68 17.74 3.48 12.98
N GLU A 69 18.48 3.25 14.06
CA GLU A 69 17.99 2.62 15.29
C GLU A 69 16.83 3.41 15.90
N GLU A 70 17.01 4.72 16.13
CA GLU A 70 15.96 5.58 16.70
C GLU A 70 14.68 5.59 15.86
N LYS A 71 14.81 5.71 14.52
CA LYS A 71 13.66 5.66 13.61
C LYS A 71 12.96 4.32 13.66
N ASN A 72 13.72 3.23 13.72
CA ASN A 72 13.18 1.88 13.77
C ASN A 72 12.53 1.56 15.12
N ASP A 73 13.02 2.10 16.22
CA ASP A 73 12.38 1.98 17.54
C ASP A 73 11.03 2.70 17.57
N ILE A 74 10.94 3.88 16.97
CA ILE A 74 9.65 4.59 16.78
C ILE A 74 8.71 3.74 15.92
N TYR A 75 9.21 3.21 14.79
CA TYR A 75 8.47 2.27 13.95
C TYR A 75 7.89 1.11 14.76
N ILE A 76 8.73 0.36 15.49
CA ILE A 76 8.32 -0.80 16.31
C ILE A 76 7.25 -0.41 17.32
N ARG A 77 7.42 0.72 18.02
CA ARG A 77 6.49 1.19 19.05
C ARG A 77 5.11 1.49 18.47
N GLU A 78 5.06 2.16 17.32
CA GLU A 78 3.81 2.68 16.77
C GLU A 78 3.10 1.66 15.88
N VAL A 79 3.81 0.84 15.09
CA VAL A 79 3.16 -0.17 14.25
C VAL A 79 2.49 -1.28 15.05
N LYS A 80 2.95 -1.55 16.28
CA LYS A 80 2.25 -2.43 17.23
C LYS A 80 0.84 -1.92 17.52
N LYS A 81 0.73 -0.65 17.90
CA LYS A 81 -0.56 0.00 18.17
C LYS A 81 -1.42 0.04 16.90
N LEU A 82 -0.84 0.50 15.80
CA LEU A 82 -1.54 0.71 14.54
C LEU A 82 -2.09 -0.61 13.96
N GLY A 83 -1.26 -1.66 13.98
CA GLY A 83 -1.61 -3.01 13.54
C GLY A 83 -2.70 -3.66 14.40
N THR A 84 -2.57 -3.59 15.73
CA THR A 84 -3.59 -4.09 16.65
C THR A 84 -4.91 -3.34 16.48
N SER A 85 -4.88 -2.01 16.36
CA SER A 85 -6.08 -1.19 16.16
C SER A 85 -6.78 -1.48 14.82
N VAL A 86 -6.03 -1.62 13.72
CA VAL A 86 -6.66 -1.83 12.41
C VAL A 86 -7.34 -3.20 12.31
N LEU A 87 -6.73 -4.26 12.87
CA LEU A 87 -7.36 -5.58 12.90
C LEU A 87 -8.58 -5.58 13.81
N LYS A 88 -8.46 -5.01 15.02
CA LYS A 88 -9.60 -4.91 15.95
C LYS A 88 -10.80 -4.20 15.29
N LYS A 89 -10.56 -3.06 14.66
CA LYS A 89 -11.60 -2.31 13.95
C LYS A 89 -12.20 -3.09 12.78
N ALA A 90 -11.40 -3.86 12.05
CA ALA A 90 -11.88 -4.70 10.96
C ALA A 90 -12.77 -5.85 11.46
N LEU A 91 -12.37 -6.50 12.56
CA LEU A 91 -13.14 -7.56 13.21
C LEU A 91 -14.47 -7.03 13.74
N GLU A 92 -14.47 -5.86 14.39
CA GLU A 92 -15.69 -5.19 14.84
C GLU A 92 -16.62 -4.84 13.67
N LYS A 93 -16.06 -4.30 12.57
CA LYS A 93 -16.84 -3.95 11.36
C LYS A 93 -17.48 -5.18 10.70
N ALA A 94 -16.81 -6.33 10.74
CA ALA A 94 -17.30 -7.58 10.16
C ALA A 94 -18.11 -8.45 11.15
N ASP A 95 -18.26 -8.03 12.40
CA ASP A 95 -18.81 -8.83 13.51
C ASP A 95 -18.13 -10.21 13.66
N TRP A 96 -16.79 -10.23 13.55
CA TRP A 96 -16.00 -11.46 13.67
C TRP A 96 -15.33 -11.55 15.04
N HIS A 97 -15.49 -12.69 15.69
CA HIS A 97 -14.74 -12.99 16.90
C HIS A 97 -13.23 -13.17 16.58
N PRO A 98 -12.28 -12.63 17.35
CA PRO A 98 -10.84 -12.72 17.04
C PRO A 98 -10.33 -14.16 16.85
N LYS A 99 -10.84 -15.12 17.64
CA LYS A 99 -10.49 -16.54 17.52
C LYS A 99 -11.10 -17.26 16.29
N SER A 100 -11.90 -16.57 15.48
CA SER A 100 -12.42 -17.13 14.22
C SER A 100 -11.44 -17.01 13.05
N LEU A 101 -10.33 -16.26 13.21
CA LEU A 101 -9.30 -16.16 12.19
C LEU A 101 -8.41 -17.40 12.17
N ASP A 102 -8.17 -17.95 10.98
CA ASP A 102 -7.26 -19.09 10.76
C ASP A 102 -5.92 -18.67 10.16
N TYR A 103 -5.90 -17.54 9.44
CA TYR A 103 -4.71 -17.01 8.79
C TYR A 103 -4.52 -15.53 9.11
N ILE A 104 -3.28 -15.15 9.43
CA ILE A 104 -2.85 -13.75 9.53
C ILE A 104 -1.65 -13.53 8.63
N ILE A 105 -1.81 -12.62 7.67
CA ILE A 105 -0.78 -12.21 6.72
C ILE A 105 -0.48 -10.75 7.01
N THR A 106 0.75 -10.45 7.40
CA THR A 106 1.19 -9.08 7.65
C THR A 106 2.17 -8.67 6.56
N VAL A 107 2.02 -7.46 6.05
CA VAL A 107 2.90 -6.92 5.01
C VAL A 107 3.44 -5.56 5.42
N SER A 108 4.76 -5.41 5.33
CA SER A 108 5.45 -4.14 5.54
C SER A 108 6.85 -4.18 4.95
N CYS A 109 7.36 -3.04 4.50
CA CYS A 109 8.73 -2.91 4.03
C CYS A 109 9.48 -1.70 4.60
N THR A 110 8.87 -0.94 5.50
CA THR A 110 9.41 0.36 5.96
C THR A 110 10.13 0.31 7.31
N GLY A 111 10.25 -0.87 7.92
CA GLY A 111 10.98 -1.07 9.17
C GLY A 111 11.31 -2.53 9.40
N ILE A 112 12.16 -2.79 10.40
CA ILE A 112 12.69 -4.12 10.69
C ILE A 112 12.35 -4.49 12.13
N MET A 113 11.72 -5.65 12.34
CA MET A 113 11.44 -6.16 13.68
C MET A 113 11.39 -7.68 13.71
N ILE A 114 11.99 -8.26 14.75
CA ILE A 114 11.89 -9.68 15.09
C ILE A 114 11.63 -9.76 16.60
N PRO A 115 10.50 -10.32 17.06
CA PRO A 115 9.41 -10.93 16.29
C PRO A 115 8.69 -9.96 15.33
N SER A 116 8.01 -10.51 14.32
CA SER A 116 7.17 -9.75 13.39
C SER A 116 5.88 -9.25 14.04
N ILE A 117 5.23 -8.25 13.43
CA ILE A 117 4.05 -7.58 13.98
C ILE A 117 2.86 -8.52 14.27
N ASP A 118 2.64 -9.54 13.44
CA ASP A 118 1.61 -10.56 13.66
C ASP A 118 1.75 -11.25 15.01
N ALA A 119 2.97 -11.51 15.47
CA ALA A 119 3.21 -12.14 16.77
C ALA A 119 2.67 -11.28 17.93
N PHE A 120 2.81 -9.96 17.83
CA PHE A 120 2.28 -9.03 18.84
C PHE A 120 0.76 -8.94 18.75
N ILE A 121 0.21 -8.78 17.55
CA ILE A 121 -1.25 -8.71 17.33
C ILE A 121 -1.97 -9.96 17.86
N ILE A 122 -1.39 -11.15 17.66
CA ILE A 122 -1.94 -12.42 18.15
C ILE A 122 -2.12 -12.40 19.66
N ASN A 123 -1.11 -11.92 20.40
CA ASN A 123 -1.17 -11.82 21.85
C ASN A 123 -2.15 -10.72 22.29
N ASP A 124 -2.07 -9.54 21.68
CA ASP A 124 -2.87 -8.37 22.05
C ASP A 124 -4.38 -8.59 21.87
N LEU A 125 -4.78 -9.32 20.82
CA LEU A 125 -6.19 -9.61 20.51
C LEU A 125 -6.64 -11.02 20.89
N ASN A 126 -5.77 -11.79 21.56
CA ASN A 126 -6.03 -13.17 21.96
C ASN A 126 -6.56 -14.02 20.78
N LEU A 127 -5.86 -13.94 19.65
CA LEU A 127 -6.20 -14.70 18.45
C LEU A 127 -6.08 -16.20 18.71
N LYS A 128 -6.54 -17.00 17.74
CA LYS A 128 -6.51 -18.46 17.81
C LYS A 128 -5.06 -18.96 18.02
N GLN A 129 -4.84 -19.94 18.90
CA GLN A 129 -3.49 -20.40 19.26
C GLN A 129 -2.77 -21.14 18.13
N ASP A 130 -3.53 -21.75 17.22
CA ASP A 130 -3.07 -22.45 16.02
C ASP A 130 -3.20 -21.59 14.75
N ILE A 131 -3.36 -20.27 14.88
CA ILE A 131 -3.41 -19.36 13.72
C ILE A 131 -2.12 -19.48 12.89
N VAL A 132 -2.28 -19.61 11.58
CA VAL A 132 -1.15 -19.66 10.64
C VAL A 132 -0.69 -18.25 10.33
N ARG A 133 0.61 -18.00 10.47
CA ARG A 133 1.22 -16.68 10.29
C ARG A 133 2.02 -16.64 9.01
N LEU A 134 1.89 -15.57 8.25
CA LEU A 134 2.74 -15.26 7.10
C LEU A 134 3.16 -13.78 7.14
N PRO A 135 4.22 -13.44 7.88
CA PRO A 135 4.85 -12.13 7.76
C PRO A 135 5.60 -12.04 6.42
N VAL A 136 5.21 -11.08 5.58
CA VAL A 136 5.83 -10.81 4.29
C VAL A 136 6.54 -9.46 4.37
N THR A 137 7.85 -9.49 4.15
CA THR A 137 8.69 -8.29 4.07
C THR A 137 9.16 -8.06 2.64
N GLU A 138 9.70 -6.87 2.37
CA GLU A 138 10.47 -6.53 1.15
C GLU A 138 9.69 -6.46 -0.19
N MET A 139 8.41 -6.82 -0.22
CA MET A 139 7.56 -6.74 -1.42
C MET A 139 7.09 -5.32 -1.79
N GLY A 140 7.39 -4.32 -0.96
CA GLY A 140 7.10 -2.91 -1.21
C GLY A 140 5.61 -2.62 -1.48
N CYS A 141 5.36 -1.64 -2.36
CA CYS A 141 4.02 -1.19 -2.73
C CYS A 141 3.10 -2.30 -3.27
N ALA A 142 3.66 -3.38 -3.81
CA ALA A 142 2.92 -4.54 -4.30
C ALA A 142 2.37 -5.45 -3.19
N ALA A 143 2.86 -5.31 -1.96
CA ALA A 143 2.59 -6.28 -0.91
C ALA A 143 1.12 -6.33 -0.48
N GLY A 144 0.35 -5.26 -0.66
CA GLY A 144 -1.08 -5.22 -0.33
C GLY A 144 -1.89 -6.20 -1.17
N VAL A 145 -1.70 -6.16 -2.50
CA VAL A 145 -2.32 -7.13 -3.42
C VAL A 145 -1.70 -8.51 -3.22
N SER A 146 -0.39 -8.61 -3.05
CA SER A 146 0.30 -9.89 -2.80
C SER A 146 -0.29 -10.63 -1.59
N GLY A 147 -0.52 -9.91 -0.49
CA GLY A 147 -1.11 -10.47 0.72
C GLY A 147 -2.51 -11.04 0.48
N ILE A 148 -3.34 -10.35 -0.33
CA ILE A 148 -4.65 -10.87 -0.74
C ILE A 148 -4.52 -12.13 -1.59
N ILE A 149 -3.57 -12.18 -2.53
CA ILE A 149 -3.30 -13.37 -3.35
C ILE A 149 -2.92 -14.57 -2.45
N TYR A 150 -2.03 -14.36 -1.48
CA TYR A 150 -1.65 -15.41 -0.53
C TYR A 150 -2.83 -15.86 0.33
N ALA A 151 -3.65 -14.92 0.83
CA ALA A 151 -4.85 -15.24 1.58
C ALA A 151 -5.83 -16.07 0.76
N ARG A 152 -6.09 -15.67 -0.50
CA ARG A 152 -6.93 -16.44 -1.43
C ARG A 152 -6.40 -17.86 -1.60
N ASN A 153 -5.11 -18.04 -1.82
CA ASN A 153 -4.52 -19.37 -2.01
C ASN A 153 -4.70 -20.26 -0.77
N PHE A 154 -4.50 -19.71 0.44
CA PHE A 154 -4.77 -20.46 1.68
C PHE A 154 -6.24 -20.83 1.83
N LEU A 155 -7.14 -19.88 1.59
CA LEU A 155 -8.59 -20.07 1.73
C LEU A 155 -9.18 -21.00 0.67
N GLN A 156 -8.67 -20.94 -0.56
CA GLN A 156 -9.07 -21.86 -1.63
C GLN A 156 -8.62 -23.29 -1.35
N ALA A 157 -7.42 -23.47 -0.80
CA ALA A 157 -6.91 -24.78 -0.41
C ALA A 157 -7.57 -25.32 0.88
N ASN A 158 -8.16 -24.45 1.70
CA ASN A 158 -8.76 -24.81 2.99
C ASN A 158 -10.12 -24.11 3.16
N PRO A 159 -11.18 -24.64 2.52
CA PRO A 159 -12.48 -23.97 2.53
C PRO A 159 -13.13 -23.89 3.91
N GLY A 160 -14.02 -22.90 4.11
CA GLY A 160 -14.69 -22.66 5.39
C GLY A 160 -13.82 -21.96 6.45
N LYS A 161 -12.76 -21.28 6.01
CA LYS A 161 -11.82 -20.54 6.87
C LYS A 161 -11.84 -19.04 6.61
N ARG A 162 -11.21 -18.29 7.52
CA ARG A 162 -11.08 -16.82 7.49
C ARG A 162 -9.62 -16.38 7.54
N ALA A 163 -9.32 -15.29 6.84
CA ALA A 163 -7.99 -14.68 6.80
C ALA A 163 -8.04 -13.17 7.04
N ALA A 164 -6.99 -12.64 7.67
CA ALA A 164 -6.71 -11.21 7.75
C ALA A 164 -5.42 -10.88 7.01
N VAL A 165 -5.47 -9.91 6.10
CA VAL A 165 -4.31 -9.30 5.44
C VAL A 165 -4.13 -7.90 5.99
N ILE A 166 -3.00 -7.64 6.64
CA ILE A 166 -2.73 -6.41 7.36
C ILE A 166 -1.51 -5.74 6.73
N ALA A 167 -1.72 -4.62 6.04
CA ALA A 167 -0.66 -3.78 5.50
C ALA A 167 -0.40 -2.63 6.48
N ILE A 168 0.84 -2.47 6.93
CA ILE A 168 1.25 -1.40 7.85
C ILE A 168 2.55 -0.80 7.36
N GLU A 169 2.54 0.49 7.05
CA GLU A 169 3.68 1.15 6.42
C GLU A 169 3.92 2.50 7.09
N SER A 170 5.20 2.78 7.35
CA SER A 170 5.69 4.08 7.79
C SER A 170 6.87 4.55 6.96
N PRO A 171 6.64 4.96 5.71
CA PRO A 171 7.69 5.53 4.87
C PRO A 171 8.32 6.78 5.48
N THR A 172 7.61 7.54 6.33
CA THR A 172 8.21 8.71 6.99
C THR A 172 9.41 8.31 7.86
N ALA A 173 9.39 7.12 8.47
CA ALA A 173 10.53 6.57 9.22
C ALA A 173 11.73 6.18 8.31
N THR A 174 11.56 6.15 6.99
CA THR A 174 12.63 5.85 6.03
C THR A 174 13.30 7.11 5.48
N PHE A 175 12.79 8.30 5.79
CA PHE A 175 13.31 9.57 5.29
C PHE A 175 14.79 9.78 5.68
N GLN A 176 15.61 10.13 4.69
CA GLN A 176 17.05 10.28 4.83
C GLN A 176 17.43 11.76 4.91
N LEU A 177 17.84 12.25 6.10
CA LEU A 177 18.12 13.68 6.31
C LEU A 177 19.39 14.18 5.59
N ASP A 178 20.35 13.30 5.37
CA ASP A 178 21.64 13.63 4.72
C ASP A 178 21.69 13.25 3.23
N ASP A 179 20.58 12.72 2.68
CA ASP A 179 20.48 12.37 1.26
C ASP A 179 19.80 13.48 0.47
N TYR A 180 20.60 14.30 -0.23
CA TYR A 180 20.09 15.37 -1.08
C TYR A 180 19.78 14.94 -2.52
N SER A 181 19.68 13.64 -2.80
CA SER A 181 19.30 13.13 -4.12
C SER A 181 17.86 13.48 -4.47
N MET A 182 17.57 13.59 -5.77
CA MET A 182 16.20 13.84 -6.23
C MET A 182 15.23 12.73 -5.84
N THR A 183 15.72 11.49 -5.73
CA THR A 183 14.95 10.33 -5.30
C THR A 183 14.44 10.52 -3.87
N ASN A 184 15.29 10.94 -2.94
CA ASN A 184 14.87 11.24 -1.58
C ASN A 184 13.88 12.41 -1.53
N MET A 185 14.09 13.48 -2.33
CA MET A 185 13.16 14.62 -2.38
C MET A 185 11.77 14.25 -2.88
N VAL A 186 11.69 13.44 -3.95
CA VAL A 186 10.42 12.96 -4.50
C VAL A 186 9.74 12.04 -3.48
N SER A 187 10.49 11.14 -2.85
CA SER A 187 9.97 10.24 -1.82
C SER A 187 9.39 11.01 -0.64
N ALA A 188 10.17 11.96 -0.11
CA ALA A 188 9.75 12.82 0.99
C ALA A 188 8.53 13.70 0.65
N ALA A 189 8.22 13.94 -0.63
CA ALA A 189 7.07 14.70 -1.06
C ALA A 189 5.79 13.86 -1.20
N ILE A 190 5.91 12.57 -1.56
CA ILE A 190 4.76 11.72 -1.88
C ILE A 190 4.37 10.78 -0.74
N PHE A 191 5.33 10.29 0.05
CA PHE A 191 5.02 9.22 0.98
C PHE A 191 4.42 9.74 2.30
N GLY A 192 3.47 8.98 2.83
CA GLY A 192 2.87 9.13 4.15
C GLY A 192 2.68 7.76 4.80
N ASP A 193 2.34 7.74 6.08
CA ASP A 193 2.17 6.51 6.86
C ASP A 193 0.71 6.07 6.89
N GLY A 194 0.48 4.75 7.01
CA GLY A 194 -0.87 4.22 7.10
C GLY A 194 -0.94 2.73 7.36
N ALA A 195 -2.12 2.28 7.77
CA ALA A 195 -2.42 0.87 7.89
C ALA A 195 -3.81 0.52 7.38
N ALA A 196 -3.93 -0.65 6.76
CA ALA A 196 -5.19 -1.22 6.33
C ALA A 196 -5.26 -2.72 6.63
N CYS A 197 -6.45 -3.20 6.95
CA CYS A 197 -6.76 -4.60 7.14
C CYS A 197 -7.86 -5.02 6.17
N THR A 198 -7.62 -6.09 5.42
CA THR A 198 -8.58 -6.76 4.55
C THR A 198 -8.96 -8.09 5.20
N LEU A 199 -10.25 -8.30 5.44
CA LEU A 199 -10.78 -9.58 5.91
C LEU A 199 -11.33 -10.38 4.72
N LEU A 200 -10.97 -11.66 4.67
CA LEU A 200 -11.39 -12.57 3.61
C LEU A 200 -11.99 -13.83 4.20
N SER A 201 -13.03 -14.36 3.57
CA SER A 201 -13.66 -15.62 3.96
C SER A 201 -13.90 -16.53 2.75
N SER A 202 -13.86 -17.83 3.02
CA SER A 202 -14.26 -18.90 2.10
C SER A 202 -15.50 -19.67 2.57
N GLU A 203 -16.17 -19.16 3.61
CA GLU A 203 -17.45 -19.68 4.10
C GLU A 203 -18.57 -19.40 3.09
N GLU A 204 -19.60 -20.23 3.10
CA GLU A 204 -20.69 -20.15 2.12
C GLU A 204 -21.52 -18.86 2.25
N ASP A 205 -21.67 -18.35 3.47
CA ASP A 205 -22.43 -17.15 3.84
C ASP A 205 -21.60 -15.85 3.78
N ALA A 206 -20.32 -15.93 3.37
CA ALA A 206 -19.49 -14.76 3.21
C ALA A 206 -20.09 -13.76 2.20
N THR A 207 -20.00 -12.48 2.51
CA THR A 207 -20.45 -11.36 1.66
C THR A 207 -19.28 -10.57 1.09
N GLY A 208 -19.58 -9.68 0.14
CA GLY A 208 -18.59 -8.86 -0.57
C GLY A 208 -18.07 -9.50 -1.86
N PRO A 209 -17.20 -8.79 -2.60
CA PRO A 209 -16.79 -9.22 -3.92
C PRO A 209 -15.98 -10.50 -3.87
N LYS A 210 -16.28 -11.38 -4.81
CA LYS A 210 -15.55 -12.61 -5.06
C LYS A 210 -14.25 -12.31 -5.80
N ILE A 211 -13.18 -12.97 -5.38
CA ILE A 211 -11.93 -12.97 -6.13
C ILE A 211 -12.03 -14.05 -7.22
N ILE A 212 -12.19 -13.63 -8.47
CA ILE A 212 -12.34 -14.55 -9.62
C ILE A 212 -11.01 -14.83 -10.30
N GLY A 213 -10.05 -13.88 -10.28
CA GLY A 213 -8.73 -14.05 -10.87
C GLY A 213 -7.61 -13.38 -10.08
N ASP A 214 -6.41 -13.95 -10.14
CA ASP A 214 -5.19 -13.38 -9.54
C ASP A 214 -3.94 -13.86 -10.29
N GLU A 215 -2.95 -12.98 -10.41
CA GLU A 215 -1.68 -13.31 -11.06
C GLU A 215 -0.57 -12.29 -10.74
N MET A 216 0.67 -12.76 -10.74
CA MET A 216 1.87 -11.93 -10.68
C MET A 216 2.56 -11.86 -12.05
N TYR A 217 3.05 -10.69 -12.43
CA TYR A 217 3.84 -10.47 -13.64
C TYR A 217 5.21 -9.92 -13.25
N HIS A 218 6.29 -10.52 -13.75
CA HIS A 218 7.65 -10.09 -13.44
C HIS A 218 8.28 -9.39 -14.63
N PHE A 219 8.98 -8.29 -14.36
CA PHE A 219 9.75 -7.56 -15.35
C PHE A 219 11.18 -8.06 -15.30
N TYR A 220 11.67 -8.62 -16.41
CA TYR A 220 13.06 -9.05 -16.49
C TYR A 220 14.01 -7.86 -16.45
N ASP A 221 15.18 -8.08 -15.86
CA ASP A 221 16.28 -7.11 -15.77
C ASP A 221 15.91 -5.76 -15.13
N ALA A 222 14.85 -5.74 -14.31
CA ALA A 222 14.28 -4.53 -13.73
C ALA A 222 14.44 -4.45 -12.19
N THR A 223 15.26 -5.30 -11.59
CA THR A 223 15.44 -5.41 -10.13
C THR A 223 15.95 -4.12 -9.47
N ALA A 224 16.66 -3.26 -10.22
CA ALA A 224 17.18 -1.98 -9.74
C ALA A 224 16.18 -0.81 -9.85
N MET A 225 14.99 -1.01 -10.41
CA MET A 225 14.04 0.09 -10.66
C MET A 225 13.43 0.66 -9.38
N MET A 226 13.22 -0.18 -8.38
CA MET A 226 12.55 0.21 -7.14
C MET A 226 13.01 -0.69 -5.99
N GLY A 227 13.19 -0.11 -4.81
CA GLY A 227 13.47 -0.85 -3.59
C GLY A 227 14.09 0.03 -2.51
N PHE A 228 14.74 -0.61 -1.55
CA PHE A 228 15.53 0.06 -0.53
C PHE A 228 16.96 -0.46 -0.54
N LYS A 229 17.93 0.45 -0.42
CA LYS A 229 19.31 0.12 -0.06
C LYS A 229 19.46 0.30 1.45
N LEU A 230 19.82 -0.77 2.15
CA LEU A 230 20.13 -0.70 3.57
C LEU A 230 21.46 0.03 3.78
N THR A 231 21.45 1.06 4.63
CA THR A 231 22.62 1.85 5.01
C THR A 231 22.60 2.11 6.52
N ASN A 232 23.68 2.68 7.07
CA ASN A 232 23.71 3.09 8.47
C ASN A 232 22.69 4.21 8.80
N GLY A 233 22.30 5.01 7.79
CA GLY A 233 21.22 6.01 7.92
C GLY A 233 19.81 5.43 7.77
N GLY A 234 19.71 4.14 7.45
CA GLY A 234 18.47 3.39 7.33
C GLY A 234 18.18 2.95 5.90
N LEU A 235 16.89 2.85 5.58
CA LEU A 235 16.37 2.36 4.31
C LEU A 235 16.40 3.49 3.26
N GLN A 236 17.48 3.59 2.50
CA GLN A 236 17.61 4.58 1.43
C GLN A 236 16.77 4.16 0.21
N MET A 237 15.85 5.01 -0.23
CA MET A 237 14.98 4.74 -1.38
C MET A 237 15.77 4.56 -2.68
N ILE A 238 15.44 3.51 -3.42
CA ILE A 238 15.78 3.33 -4.83
C ILE A 238 14.50 3.55 -5.63
N LEU A 239 14.51 4.51 -6.53
CA LEU A 239 13.40 4.80 -7.44
C LEU A 239 13.94 5.34 -8.76
N ASP A 240 13.87 4.52 -9.80
CA ASP A 240 14.29 4.90 -11.15
C ASP A 240 13.24 5.82 -11.80
N PRO A 241 13.65 6.96 -12.39
CA PRO A 241 12.71 7.88 -13.05
C PRO A 241 11.96 7.28 -14.25
N LYS A 242 12.42 6.14 -14.79
CA LYS A 242 11.80 5.40 -15.90
C LYS A 242 10.69 4.44 -15.47
N VAL A 243 10.39 4.30 -14.17
CA VAL A 243 9.30 3.43 -13.70
C VAL A 243 7.97 3.68 -14.43
N PRO A 244 7.48 4.93 -14.62
CA PRO A 244 6.23 5.17 -15.33
C PRO A 244 6.27 4.71 -16.80
N GLU A 245 7.37 4.99 -17.50
CA GLU A 245 7.58 4.58 -18.90
C GLU A 245 7.63 3.05 -19.03
N THR A 246 8.32 2.39 -18.11
CA THR A 246 8.41 0.92 -18.07
C THR A 246 7.04 0.29 -17.86
N ILE A 247 6.26 0.83 -16.92
CA ILE A 247 4.88 0.38 -16.68
C ILE A 247 4.05 0.54 -17.94
N ALA A 248 4.08 1.72 -18.57
CA ALA A 248 3.31 2.00 -19.78
C ALA A 248 3.66 1.05 -20.93
N ALA A 249 4.96 0.80 -21.16
CA ALA A 249 5.44 -0.06 -22.24
C ALA A 249 5.00 -1.52 -22.08
N HIS A 250 4.93 -2.03 -20.85
CA HIS A 250 4.50 -3.40 -20.57
C HIS A 250 3.01 -3.53 -20.29
N PHE A 251 2.29 -2.41 -20.19
CA PHE A 251 0.92 -2.38 -19.73
C PHE A 251 -0.01 -3.35 -20.48
N PRO A 252 0.03 -3.44 -21.82
CA PRO A 252 -0.77 -4.41 -22.57
C PRO A 252 -0.49 -5.87 -22.16
N ASN A 253 0.77 -6.21 -21.90
CA ASN A 253 1.19 -7.57 -21.48
C ASN A 253 0.78 -7.87 -20.03
N VAL A 254 0.72 -6.83 -19.19
CA VAL A 254 0.27 -6.94 -17.80
C VAL A 254 -1.25 -7.10 -17.74
N ILE A 255 -2.04 -6.54 -18.65
CA ILE A 255 -3.50 -6.56 -18.51
C ILE A 255 -4.20 -7.55 -19.42
N HIS A 256 -3.95 -7.52 -20.73
CA HIS A 256 -4.79 -8.27 -21.68
C HIS A 256 -4.70 -9.80 -21.51
N PRO A 257 -3.50 -10.42 -21.37
CA PRO A 257 -3.41 -11.87 -21.16
C PRO A 257 -4.10 -12.31 -19.85
N PHE A 258 -3.99 -11.50 -18.80
CA PHE A 258 -4.61 -11.77 -17.52
C PHE A 258 -6.13 -11.77 -17.64
N LEU A 259 -6.73 -10.72 -18.21
CA LEU A 259 -8.19 -10.64 -18.37
C LEU A 259 -8.73 -11.71 -19.33
N ALA A 260 -8.01 -12.01 -20.42
CA ALA A 260 -8.41 -13.03 -21.38
C ALA A 260 -8.52 -14.43 -20.75
N LYS A 261 -7.66 -14.77 -19.77
CA LYS A 261 -7.73 -16.04 -19.01
C LYS A 261 -9.05 -16.20 -18.24
N TYR A 262 -9.70 -15.09 -17.90
CA TYR A 262 -10.98 -15.05 -17.21
C TYR A 262 -12.14 -14.65 -18.13
N ASN A 263 -11.94 -14.72 -19.46
CA ASN A 263 -12.92 -14.35 -20.48
C ASN A 263 -13.44 -12.91 -20.31
N LYS A 264 -12.54 -11.98 -19.99
CA LYS A 264 -12.84 -10.56 -19.86
C LYS A 264 -11.92 -9.72 -20.74
N THR A 265 -12.38 -8.53 -21.11
CA THR A 265 -11.54 -7.46 -21.65
C THR A 265 -11.44 -6.29 -20.69
N ILE A 266 -10.56 -5.34 -20.97
CA ILE A 266 -10.43 -4.15 -20.12
C ILE A 266 -11.71 -3.30 -20.19
N GLU A 267 -12.34 -3.20 -21.35
CA GLU A 267 -13.57 -2.45 -21.59
C GLU A 267 -14.69 -2.92 -20.67
N GLU A 268 -14.76 -4.22 -20.39
CA GLU A 268 -15.74 -4.86 -19.49
C GLU A 268 -15.44 -4.69 -18.00
N VAL A 269 -14.27 -4.17 -17.62
CA VAL A 269 -13.93 -3.91 -16.20
C VAL A 269 -14.57 -2.60 -15.74
N ASP A 270 -15.45 -2.65 -14.76
CA ASP A 270 -16.17 -1.46 -14.28
C ASP A 270 -15.29 -0.56 -13.40
N HIS A 271 -14.50 -1.19 -12.50
CA HIS A 271 -13.75 -0.48 -11.45
C HIS A 271 -12.25 -0.66 -11.56
N LEU A 272 -11.49 0.44 -11.61
CA LEU A 272 -10.02 0.43 -11.62
C LEU A 272 -9.47 0.77 -10.22
N ILE A 273 -9.00 -0.25 -9.50
CA ILE A 273 -8.52 -0.15 -8.11
C ILE A 273 -6.99 -0.20 -8.10
N PHE A 274 -6.36 0.90 -8.49
CA PHE A 274 -4.93 0.91 -8.73
C PHE A 274 -4.15 1.60 -7.62
N HIS A 275 -2.94 1.11 -7.36
CA HIS A 275 -2.01 1.76 -6.44
C HIS A 275 -1.53 3.10 -7.03
N PRO A 276 -1.78 4.25 -6.37
CA PRO A 276 -1.24 5.53 -6.81
C PRO A 276 0.21 5.67 -6.37
N GLY A 277 1.16 5.21 -7.19
CA GLY A 277 2.59 5.32 -6.90
C GLY A 277 3.09 6.76 -6.76
N GLY A 278 2.35 7.72 -7.33
CA GLY A 278 2.60 9.15 -7.31
C GLY A 278 1.96 9.82 -8.52
N LYS A 279 2.02 11.16 -8.61
CA LYS A 279 1.37 11.93 -9.68
C LYS A 279 1.66 11.41 -11.10
N LYS A 280 2.91 11.05 -11.41
CA LYS A 280 3.26 10.54 -12.75
C LYS A 280 2.60 9.20 -13.06
N ILE A 281 2.47 8.31 -12.08
CA ILE A 281 1.81 7.02 -12.26
C ILE A 281 0.32 7.21 -12.52
N VAL A 282 -0.32 8.10 -11.76
CA VAL A 282 -1.72 8.50 -11.97
C VAL A 282 -1.92 9.01 -13.40
N GLN A 283 -1.08 9.95 -13.86
CA GLN A 283 -1.14 10.48 -15.22
C GLN A 283 -0.98 9.39 -16.28
N THR A 284 0.00 8.50 -16.13
CA THR A 284 0.21 7.38 -17.05
C THR A 284 -1.03 6.47 -17.13
N ILE A 285 -1.68 6.19 -16.00
CA ILE A 285 -2.90 5.38 -15.97
C ILE A 285 -4.05 6.12 -16.69
N GLU A 286 -4.22 7.43 -16.45
CA GLU A 286 -5.23 8.22 -17.16
C GLU A 286 -5.03 8.23 -18.67
N GLU A 287 -3.79 8.36 -19.13
CA GLU A 287 -3.45 8.30 -20.55
C GLU A 287 -3.81 6.93 -21.16
N LEU A 288 -3.55 5.86 -20.41
CA LEU A 288 -3.81 4.49 -20.85
C LEU A 288 -5.29 4.11 -20.90
N PHE A 289 -6.15 4.73 -20.08
CA PHE A 289 -7.55 4.28 -19.94
C PHE A 289 -8.60 5.36 -20.11
N GLY A 290 -8.24 6.63 -20.06
CA GLY A 290 -9.19 7.74 -20.18
C GLY A 290 -9.93 7.72 -21.51
N HIS A 291 -9.28 7.26 -22.58
CA HIS A 291 -9.90 7.09 -23.90
C HIS A 291 -10.96 5.96 -23.94
N LEU A 292 -10.96 5.05 -22.97
CA LEU A 292 -11.96 4.00 -22.79
C LEU A 292 -13.12 4.45 -21.88
N GLY A 293 -13.18 5.73 -21.51
CA GLY A 293 -14.18 6.27 -20.59
C GLY A 293 -14.00 5.85 -19.13
N LYS A 294 -12.87 5.22 -18.79
CA LYS A 294 -12.56 4.80 -17.42
C LYS A 294 -11.86 5.92 -16.68
N ASN A 295 -12.17 6.07 -15.39
CA ASN A 295 -11.56 7.06 -14.53
C ASN A 295 -10.87 6.39 -13.33
N ILE A 296 -10.05 7.16 -12.64
CA ILE A 296 -9.33 6.72 -11.44
C ILE A 296 -9.46 7.76 -10.32
N GLU A 297 -10.63 8.39 -10.19
CA GLU A 297 -10.84 9.49 -9.25
C GLU A 297 -10.64 9.06 -7.80
N ASP A 298 -11.07 7.86 -7.40
CA ASP A 298 -10.80 7.34 -6.05
C ASP A 298 -9.31 7.09 -5.80
N THR A 299 -8.58 6.65 -6.83
CA THR A 299 -7.12 6.47 -6.75
C THR A 299 -6.42 7.82 -6.55
N LYS A 300 -6.85 8.86 -7.27
CA LYS A 300 -6.36 10.24 -7.10
C LYS A 300 -6.68 10.80 -5.73
N ALA A 301 -7.92 10.61 -5.27
CA ALA A 301 -8.37 11.09 -3.98
C ALA A 301 -7.55 10.46 -2.85
N VAL A 302 -7.23 9.16 -2.93
CA VAL A 302 -6.36 8.51 -1.94
C VAL A 302 -4.95 9.11 -1.93
N LEU A 303 -4.35 9.35 -3.09
CA LEU A 303 -3.04 10.01 -3.15
C LEU A 303 -3.08 11.42 -2.54
N MET A 304 -4.10 12.19 -2.88
CA MET A 304 -4.30 13.56 -2.40
C MET A 304 -4.51 13.60 -0.89
N GLU A 305 -5.35 12.73 -0.36
CA GLU A 305 -5.77 12.73 1.05
C GLU A 305 -4.77 12.05 2.00
N TYR A 306 -3.93 11.12 1.52
CA TYR A 306 -3.08 10.32 2.40
C TYR A 306 -1.62 10.22 1.94
N GLY A 307 -1.32 10.61 0.71
CA GLY A 307 -0.05 10.30 0.06
C GLY A 307 0.07 8.83 -0.34
N ASN A 308 1.27 8.43 -0.73
CA ASN A 308 1.63 7.04 -0.96
C ASN A 308 2.00 6.38 0.39
N MET A 309 1.23 5.39 0.83
CA MET A 309 1.45 4.60 2.04
C MET A 309 2.00 3.21 1.72
N SER A 310 2.82 3.08 0.67
CA SER A 310 3.34 1.81 0.17
C SER A 310 2.20 0.78 -0.03
N SER A 311 2.33 -0.43 0.54
CA SER A 311 1.39 -1.54 0.38
C SER A 311 -0.03 -1.27 0.88
N ALA A 312 -0.21 -0.36 1.85
CA ALA A 312 -1.53 -0.02 2.38
C ALA A 312 -2.37 0.80 1.39
N THR A 313 -1.73 1.53 0.47
CA THR A 313 -2.40 2.52 -0.38
C THR A 313 -3.49 1.92 -1.27
N VAL A 314 -3.22 0.78 -1.91
CA VAL A 314 -4.22 0.12 -2.78
C VAL A 314 -5.42 -0.38 -1.98
N LEU A 315 -5.23 -0.72 -0.70
CA LEU A 315 -6.31 -1.14 0.17
C LEU A 315 -7.19 0.05 0.58
N TYR A 316 -6.63 1.25 0.69
CA TYR A 316 -7.43 2.47 0.87
C TYR A 316 -8.28 2.76 -0.37
N VAL A 317 -7.77 2.50 -1.57
CA VAL A 317 -8.57 2.61 -2.81
C VAL A 317 -9.68 1.57 -2.82
N LEU A 318 -9.37 0.30 -2.52
CA LEU A 318 -10.37 -0.77 -2.43
C LEU A 318 -11.46 -0.46 -1.40
N GLU A 319 -11.09 0.08 -0.23
CA GLU A 319 -12.05 0.48 0.81
C GLU A 319 -13.08 1.50 0.31
N ARG A 320 -12.66 2.46 -0.52
CA ARG A 320 -13.56 3.45 -1.11
C ARG A 320 -14.56 2.81 -2.08
N PHE A 321 -14.10 1.89 -2.94
CA PHE A 321 -15.00 1.16 -3.83
C PHE A 321 -15.98 0.28 -3.04
N LEU A 322 -15.53 -0.42 -1.99
CA LEU A 322 -16.44 -1.20 -1.13
C LEU A 322 -17.48 -0.32 -0.43
N ALA A 323 -17.15 0.93 -0.09
CA ALA A 323 -18.08 1.86 0.53
C ALA A 323 -19.11 2.47 -0.44
N GLN A 324 -18.88 2.36 -1.75
CA GLN A 324 -19.81 2.83 -2.79
C GLN A 324 -20.92 1.81 -3.11
N ASP A 325 -20.87 0.61 -2.51
CA ASP A 325 -21.81 -0.50 -2.73
C ASP A 325 -22.03 -0.84 -4.22
N PRO A 326 -20.97 -1.30 -4.94
CA PRO A 326 -21.05 -1.62 -6.36
C PRO A 326 -22.14 -2.66 -6.66
N ALA A 327 -22.75 -2.56 -7.85
CA ALA A 327 -23.88 -3.40 -8.20
C ALA A 327 -23.45 -4.87 -8.41
N PRO A 328 -24.32 -5.86 -8.11
CA PRO A 328 -24.01 -7.27 -8.35
C PRO A 328 -23.62 -7.54 -9.81
N GLY A 329 -22.52 -8.26 -9.99
CA GLY A 329 -21.96 -8.58 -11.31
C GLY A 329 -21.02 -7.54 -11.90
N GLU A 330 -20.91 -6.34 -11.30
CA GLU A 330 -19.83 -5.41 -11.64
C GLU A 330 -18.48 -6.03 -11.32
N THR A 331 -17.45 -5.62 -12.06
CA THR A 331 -16.11 -6.18 -11.99
C THR A 331 -15.07 -5.14 -11.66
N GLY A 332 -14.02 -5.56 -10.95
CA GLY A 332 -12.98 -4.66 -10.47
C GLY A 332 -11.60 -5.23 -10.73
N LEU A 333 -10.72 -4.42 -11.29
CA LEU A 333 -9.32 -4.78 -11.49
C LEU A 333 -8.47 -4.07 -10.46
N MET A 334 -7.89 -4.84 -9.54
CA MET A 334 -6.86 -4.34 -8.63
C MET A 334 -5.49 -4.52 -9.25
N LEU A 335 -4.64 -3.49 -9.16
CA LEU A 335 -3.27 -3.52 -9.67
C LEU A 335 -2.31 -2.78 -8.75
N SER A 336 -1.17 -3.38 -8.47
CA SER A 336 -0.05 -2.73 -7.78
C SER A 336 1.28 -3.14 -8.40
N PHE A 337 2.26 -2.25 -8.31
CA PHE A 337 3.64 -2.50 -8.73
C PHE A 337 4.57 -2.37 -7.53
N GLY A 338 5.67 -3.11 -7.50
CA GLY A 338 6.62 -3.09 -6.38
C GLY A 338 8.01 -3.62 -6.74
N PRO A 339 8.97 -3.62 -5.79
CA PRO A 339 10.37 -4.05 -5.96
C PRO A 339 10.53 -5.51 -6.43
N GLY A 340 11.73 -5.84 -6.94
CA GLY A 340 11.98 -7.01 -7.80
C GLY A 340 11.57 -6.79 -9.27
N PHE A 341 11.12 -5.56 -9.53
CA PHE A 341 10.02 -5.11 -10.36
C PHE A 341 8.97 -6.16 -10.81
N SER A 342 7.78 -6.05 -10.22
CA SER A 342 6.63 -6.90 -10.54
C SER A 342 5.30 -6.14 -10.48
N ALA A 343 4.30 -6.68 -11.18
CA ALA A 343 2.89 -6.30 -11.08
C ALA A 343 2.06 -7.41 -10.42
N GLN A 344 1.17 -7.03 -9.51
CA GLN A 344 0.24 -7.93 -8.84
C GLN A 344 -1.17 -7.53 -9.20
N ARG A 345 -1.95 -8.50 -9.68
CA ARG A 345 -3.29 -8.28 -10.23
C ARG A 345 -4.30 -9.16 -9.53
N ILE A 346 -5.47 -8.59 -9.27
CA ILE A 346 -6.64 -9.32 -8.82
C ILE A 346 -7.84 -8.85 -9.65
N LEU A 347 -8.67 -9.80 -10.07
CA LEU A 347 -9.97 -9.56 -10.68
C LEU A 347 -11.07 -9.91 -9.69
N LEU A 348 -11.91 -8.92 -9.40
CA LEU A 348 -13.06 -8.97 -8.51
C LEU A 348 -14.37 -9.01 -9.30
N GLU A 349 -15.39 -9.62 -8.71
CA GLU A 349 -16.79 -9.60 -9.17
C GLU A 349 -17.69 -9.43 -7.93
N TRP A 350 -18.57 -8.43 -7.93
CA TRP A 350 -19.45 -8.12 -6.79
C TRP A 350 -20.65 -9.08 -6.68
#